data_AF-A0A7V3X7B8-F1
#
_entry.id   AF-A0A7V3X7B8-F1
#
_cell.length_a   1.000
_cell.length_b   1.000
_cell.length_c   1.000
_cell.angle_alpha   90.00
_cell.angle_beta   90.00
_cell.angle_gamma   90.00
#
_symmetry.space_group_name_H-M   'P 1'
#
loop_
_entity.id
_entity.type
_entity.pdbx_description
1 polymer ?
#
loop_
_entity_poly.entity_id
_entity_poly.type
_entity_poly.pdbx_seq_one_letter_code
_entity_poly.pdbx_strand_id
1 'polypeptide(L)'
;MIARWREKILSPEKVGKNALEFIKNNLVRPGTEVQLKEVSKESGMYKMKIEVAGQPFELFVTKDGKYLFLGSPIDITQKPTPPPQAKEPEKRERPDIKLFVMSYCPYGLQMQKALLPV
;
A
#
# COMPACT_ATOMS: atom_id res chain seq x y z
N MET A 1 -23.08 -27.37 23.44
CA MET A 1 -23.70 -26.55 22.39
C MET A 1 -22.61 -25.77 21.67
N ILE A 2 -22.17 -26.24 20.51
CA ILE A 2 -21.12 -25.57 19.72
C ILE A 2 -21.83 -24.58 18.80
N ALA A 3 -21.77 -23.29 19.13
CA ALA A 3 -22.25 -22.21 18.29
C ALA A 3 -21.43 -22.21 16.98
N ARG A 4 -22.02 -22.77 15.94
CA ARG A 4 -21.48 -22.81 14.58
C ARG A 4 -21.63 -21.39 14.01
N TRP A 5 -20.63 -20.54 14.24
CA TRP A 5 -20.54 -19.23 13.59
C TRP A 5 -20.49 -19.45 12.08
N ARG A 6 -21.61 -19.16 11.41
CA ARG A 6 -21.72 -19.22 9.96
C ARG A 6 -21.19 -17.89 9.43
N GLU A 7 -19.87 -17.82 9.22
CA GLU A 7 -19.25 -16.70 8.50
C GLU A 7 -20.00 -16.47 7.19
N LYS A 8 -20.41 -15.24 6.96
CA LYS A 8 -21.21 -14.87 5.78
C LYS A 8 -20.24 -14.70 4.63
N ILE A 9 -19.83 -15.81 4.03
CA ILE A 9 -18.94 -15.81 2.87
C ILE A 9 -19.66 -15.14 1.69
N LEU A 10 -19.19 -13.97 1.25
CA LEU A 10 -19.70 -13.30 0.05
C LEU A 10 -19.00 -13.83 -1.21
N SER A 11 -19.65 -13.67 -2.36
CA SER A 11 -19.02 -13.99 -3.64
C SER A 11 -17.85 -13.03 -3.94
N PRO A 12 -16.78 -13.50 -4.60
CA PRO A 12 -15.58 -12.69 -4.89
C PRO A 12 -15.92 -11.42 -5.68
N GLU A 13 -16.87 -11.49 -6.62
CA GLU A 13 -17.32 -10.35 -7.40
C GLU A 13 -17.98 -9.26 -6.54
N LYS A 14 -18.77 -9.67 -5.54
CA LYS A 14 -19.49 -8.74 -4.67
C LYS A 14 -18.53 -8.07 -3.69
N VAL A 15 -17.56 -8.83 -3.18
CA VAL A 15 -16.48 -8.28 -2.34
C VAL A 15 -15.62 -7.30 -3.13
N GLY A 16 -15.23 -7.67 -4.36
CA GLY A 16 -14.45 -6.81 -5.26
C GLY A 16 -15.12 -5.46 -5.54
N LYS A 17 -16.43 -5.48 -5.84
CA LYS A 17 -17.22 -4.24 -6.05
C LYS A 17 -17.27 -3.37 -4.80
N ASN A 18 -17.62 -3.94 -3.65
CA ASN A 18 -17.70 -3.19 -2.39
C ASN A 18 -16.34 -2.58 -2.00
N ALA A 19 -15.26 -3.33 -2.18
CA ALA A 19 -13.91 -2.86 -1.89
C ALA A 19 -13.49 -1.76 -2.86
N LEU A 20 -13.80 -1.88 -4.16
CA LEU A 20 -13.52 -0.84 -5.15
C LEU A 20 -14.25 0.47 -4.84
N GLU A 21 -15.54 0.40 -4.47
CA GLU A 21 -16.32 1.58 -4.06
C GLU A 21 -15.74 2.23 -2.81
N PHE A 22 -15.36 1.42 -1.81
CA PHE A 22 -14.73 1.93 -0.60
C PHE A 22 -13.42 2.68 -0.89
N ILE A 23 -12.58 2.11 -1.78
CA ILE A 23 -11.31 2.71 -2.19
C ILE A 23 -11.57 4.03 -2.92
N LYS A 24 -12.48 4.05 -3.90
CA LYS A 24 -12.84 5.25 -4.66
C LYS A 24 -13.36 6.39 -3.78
N ASN A 25 -14.17 6.06 -2.79
CA ASN A 25 -14.85 7.07 -1.96
C ASN A 25 -14.02 7.55 -0.76
N ASN A 26 -13.11 6.74 -0.22
CA ASN A 26 -12.44 7.04 1.06
C ASN A 26 -10.91 7.11 0.98
N LEU A 27 -10.28 6.43 0.03
CA LEU A 27 -8.82 6.22 0.02
C LEU A 27 -8.10 6.96 -1.11
N VAL A 28 -8.81 7.37 -2.15
CA VAL A 28 -8.25 8.15 -3.26
C VAL A 28 -8.89 9.52 -3.34
N ARG A 29 -8.18 10.47 -3.96
CA ARG A 29 -8.72 11.80 -4.20
C ARG A 29 -9.85 11.72 -5.23
N PRO A 30 -10.88 12.58 -5.13
CA PRO A 30 -11.94 12.64 -6.13
C PRO A 30 -11.35 12.90 -7.52
N GLY A 31 -11.70 12.05 -8.48
CA GLY A 31 -11.18 12.10 -9.87
C GLY A 31 -10.01 11.16 -10.16
N THR A 32 -9.49 10.40 -9.19
CA THR A 32 -8.48 9.37 -9.46
C THR A 32 -9.12 8.14 -10.11
N GLU A 33 -8.63 7.74 -11.27
CA GLU A 33 -9.04 6.50 -11.93
C GLU A 33 -8.54 5.28 -11.15
N VAL A 34 -9.48 4.42 -10.74
CA VAL A 34 -9.21 3.15 -10.06
C VAL A 34 -9.87 2.03 -10.87
N GLN A 35 -9.06 1.08 -11.33
CA GLN A 35 -9.49 -0.08 -12.11
C GLN A 35 -9.22 -1.37 -11.33
N LEU A 36 -10.19 -2.29 -11.31
CA LEU A 36 -10.01 -3.63 -10.76
C LEU A 36 -9.49 -4.55 -11.86
N LYS A 37 -8.26 -5.04 -11.75
CA LYS A 37 -7.69 -5.99 -12.72
C LYS A 37 -8.11 -7.41 -12.44
N GLU A 38 -7.97 -7.85 -11.19
CA GLU A 38 -8.13 -9.26 -10.85
C GLU A 38 -8.62 -9.42 -9.40
N VAL A 39 -9.48 -10.41 -9.17
CA VAL A 39 -9.87 -10.86 -7.82
C VAL A 39 -9.69 -12.37 -7.76
N SER A 40 -8.77 -12.81 -6.91
CA SER A 40 -8.37 -14.21 -6.77
C SER A 40 -8.54 -14.65 -5.32
N LYS A 41 -8.86 -15.92 -5.09
CA LYS A 41 -9.02 -16.45 -3.73
C LYS A 41 -7.69 -17.04 -3.25
N GLU A 42 -7.14 -16.51 -2.18
CA GLU A 42 -5.82 -16.91 -1.68
C GLU A 42 -5.81 -16.98 -0.15
N SER A 43 -5.34 -18.12 0.39
CA SER A 43 -5.09 -18.33 1.83
C SER A 43 -6.19 -17.87 2.79
N GLY A 44 -7.46 -18.10 2.42
CA GLY A 44 -8.61 -17.74 3.27
C GLY A 44 -9.13 -16.30 3.11
N MET A 45 -8.49 -15.50 2.25
CA MET A 45 -8.89 -14.14 1.89
C MET A 45 -9.09 -14.01 0.37
N TYR A 46 -9.56 -12.86 -0.08
CA TYR A 46 -9.60 -12.47 -1.47
C TYR A 46 -8.46 -11.50 -1.76
N LYS A 47 -7.54 -11.90 -2.63
CA LYS A 47 -6.51 -11.04 -3.21
C LYS A 47 -7.13 -10.23 -4.34
N MET A 48 -6.94 -8.93 -4.32
CA MET A 48 -7.38 -8.02 -5.37
C MET A 48 -6.17 -7.28 -5.94
N LYS A 49 -6.05 -7.27 -7.26
CA LYS A 49 -5.12 -6.40 -7.97
C LYS A 49 -5.91 -5.23 -8.51
N ILE A 50 -5.58 -4.03 -8.05
CA ILE A 50 -6.14 -2.79 -8.57
C ILE A 50 -5.05 -1.99 -9.26
N GLU A 51 -5.46 -1.08 -10.14
CA GLU A 51 -4.59 -0.09 -10.73
C GLU A 51 -5.11 1.29 -10.36
N VAL A 52 -4.27 2.10 -9.72
CA VAL A 52 -4.59 3.46 -9.29
C VAL A 52 -3.64 4.39 -10.01
N ALA A 53 -4.16 5.28 -10.85
CA ALA A 53 -3.35 6.22 -11.64
C ALA A 53 -2.19 5.54 -12.42
N GLY A 54 -2.45 4.34 -12.98
CA GLY A 54 -1.46 3.57 -13.75
C GLY A 54 -0.42 2.80 -12.92
N GLN A 55 -0.54 2.78 -11.58
CA GLN A 55 0.30 1.96 -10.71
C GLN A 55 -0.48 0.74 -10.17
N PRO A 56 0.06 -0.49 -10.30
CA PRO A 56 -0.57 -1.68 -9.76
C PRO A 56 -0.40 -1.75 -8.24
N PHE A 57 -1.50 -1.98 -7.53
CA PHE A 57 -1.53 -2.25 -6.10
C PHE A 57 -2.17 -3.61 -5.82
N GLU A 58 -1.57 -4.35 -4.90
CA GLU A 58 -2.14 -5.60 -4.39
C GLU A 58 -2.78 -5.35 -3.03
N LEU A 59 -4.03 -5.76 -2.90
CA LEU A 59 -4.85 -5.58 -1.71
C LEU A 59 -5.45 -6.91 -1.30
N PHE A 60 -5.76 -7.06 -0.01
CA PHE A 60 -6.38 -8.27 0.51
C PHE A 60 -7.66 -7.90 1.24
N VAL A 61 -8.71 -8.69 1.04
CA VAL A 61 -10.02 -8.49 1.66
C VAL A 61 -10.48 -9.79 2.30
N THR A 62 -11.07 -9.71 3.48
CA THR A 62 -11.64 -10.91 4.12
C THR A 62 -12.82 -11.45 3.32
N LYS A 63 -13.14 -12.75 3.46
CA LYS A 63 -14.26 -13.37 2.74
C LYS A 63 -15.62 -12.75 3.03
N ASP A 64 -15.75 -12.16 4.21
CA ASP A 64 -16.97 -11.45 4.65
C ASP A 64 -17.00 -9.99 4.14
N GLY A 65 -15.95 -9.50 3.48
CA GLY A 65 -15.87 -8.13 2.93
C GLY A 65 -15.73 -7.04 4.00
N LYS A 66 -15.47 -7.39 5.26
CA LYS A 66 -15.46 -6.46 6.40
C LYS A 66 -14.12 -5.74 6.56
N TYR A 67 -13.02 -6.41 6.27
CA TYR A 67 -11.67 -5.87 6.47
C TYR A 67 -10.92 -5.84 5.14
N LEU A 68 -10.29 -4.70 4.87
CA LEU A 68 -9.44 -4.46 3.72
C LEU A 68 -8.01 -4.14 4.21
N PHE A 69 -7.04 -4.85 3.67
CA PHE A 69 -5.63 -4.73 3.99
C PHE A 69 -4.90 -4.09 2.81
N LEU A 70 -4.21 -2.98 3.08
CA LEU A 70 -3.47 -2.18 2.10
C LEU A 70 -2.04 -2.69 1.84
N GLY A 71 -1.60 -3.71 2.59
CA GLY A 71 -0.28 -4.31 2.46
C GLY A 71 -0.36 -5.75 1.95
N SER A 72 0.72 -6.19 1.32
CA SER A 72 0.91 -7.60 0.98
C SER A 72 1.14 -8.43 2.24
N PRO A 73 0.59 -9.65 2.32
CA PRO A 73 0.87 -10.56 3.41
C PRO A 73 2.37 -10.90 3.41
N ILE A 74 2.94 -10.96 4.60
CA ILE A 74 4.32 -11.41 4.79
C ILE A 74 4.28 -12.92 4.99
N ASP A 75 4.99 -13.65 4.15
CA ASP A 75 5.15 -15.09 4.32
C ASP A 75 6.16 -15.36 5.44
N ILE A 76 5.65 -15.83 6.58
CA ILE A 76 6.46 -16.14 7.77
C ILE A 76 7.29 -17.44 7.62
N THR A 77 7.00 -18.25 6.60
CA THR A 77 7.77 -19.46 6.30
C THR A 77 9.01 -19.15 5.46
N GLN A 78 9.01 -18.00 4.80
CA GLN A 78 10.17 -17.50 4.07
C GLN A 78 11.06 -16.69 5.00
N LYS A 79 12.37 -16.93 4.96
CA LYS A 79 13.32 -16.06 5.65
C LYS A 79 13.22 -14.68 5.00
N PRO A 80 13.02 -13.60 5.77
CA PRO A 80 12.98 -12.25 5.23
C PRO A 80 14.28 -12.02 4.46
N THR A 81 14.16 -11.78 3.15
CA THR A 81 15.32 -11.36 2.37
C THR A 81 15.69 -9.98 2.89
N PRO A 82 16.92 -9.76 3.36
CA PRO A 82 17.33 -8.42 3.76
C PRO A 82 17.09 -7.50 2.55
N PRO A 83 16.54 -6.29 2.76
CA PRO A 83 16.46 -5.32 1.68
C PRO A 83 17.85 -5.20 1.04
N PRO A 84 17.95 -5.05 -0.29
CA PRO A 84 19.24 -4.85 -0.93
C PRO A 84 19.99 -3.79 -0.15
N GLN A 85 21.17 -4.14 0.38
CA GLN A 85 22.00 -3.22 1.15
C GLN A 85 22.05 -1.92 0.37
N ALA A 86 21.48 -0.86 0.95
CA ALA A 86 21.64 0.47 0.42
C ALA A 86 23.15 0.67 0.27
N LYS A 87 23.62 0.82 -0.97
CA LYS A 87 25.05 1.05 -1.24
C LYS A 87 25.48 2.15 -0.29
N GLU A 88 26.41 1.81 0.59
CA GLU A 88 26.93 2.74 1.56
C GLU A 88 27.43 3.95 0.78
N PRO A 89 26.93 5.17 1.08
CA PRO A 89 27.32 6.34 0.32
C PRO A 89 28.84 6.49 0.43
N GLU A 90 29.51 6.60 -0.71
CA GLU A 90 30.96 6.78 -0.76
C GLU A 90 31.34 8.01 0.06
N LYS A 91 32.27 7.84 1.01
CA LYS A 91 32.68 8.92 1.91
C LYS A 91 33.43 9.97 1.09
N ARG A 92 32.80 11.12 0.86
CA ARG A 92 33.37 12.25 0.12
C ARG A 92 33.48 13.46 1.04
N GLU A 93 34.56 14.24 0.88
CA GLU A 93 34.71 15.52 1.58
C GLU A 93 33.59 16.51 1.22
N ARG A 94 33.04 16.40 0.00
CA ARG A 94 31.90 17.18 -0.48
C ARG A 94 30.81 16.21 -0.98
N PRO A 95 29.75 15.96 -0.20
CA PRO A 95 28.68 15.08 -0.63
C PRO A 95 27.75 15.76 -1.64
N ASP A 96 27.44 15.08 -2.73
CA ASP A 96 26.37 15.48 -3.66
C ASP A 96 25.01 15.08 -3.07
N ILE A 97 24.24 16.06 -2.60
CA ILE A 97 22.94 15.85 -1.95
C ILE A 97 21.81 16.33 -2.88
N LYS A 98 20.82 15.48 -3.16
CA LYS A 98 19.57 15.86 -3.84
C LYS A 98 18.45 16.00 -2.82
N LEU A 99 18.10 17.23 -2.46
CA LEU A 99 17.00 17.52 -1.55
C LEU A 99 15.69 17.71 -2.34
N PHE A 100 14.72 16.82 -2.11
CA PHE A 100 13.37 16.95 -2.67
C PHE A 100 12.44 17.48 -1.59
N VAL A 101 12.01 18.73 -1.73
CA VAL A 101 11.08 19.40 -0.80
C VAL A 101 9.73 19.57 -1.47
N MET A 102 8.66 19.27 -0.75
CA MET A 102 7.32 19.71 -1.12
C MET A 102 7.00 21.07 -0.50
N SER A 103 6.33 21.94 -1.26
CA SER A 103 5.88 23.26 -0.81
C SER A 103 5.09 23.15 0.50
N TYR A 104 5.42 23.99 1.48
CA TYR A 104 4.76 24.07 2.81
C TYR A 104 4.91 22.85 3.72
N CYS A 105 5.85 21.93 3.44
CA CYS A 105 6.23 20.91 4.42
C CYS A 105 7.13 21.54 5.51
N PRO A 106 6.74 21.53 6.80
CA PRO A 106 7.53 22.15 7.87
C PRO A 106 8.94 21.56 7.97
N TYR A 107 9.09 20.26 7.75
CA TYR A 107 10.39 19.58 7.75
C TYR A 107 11.25 19.91 6.53
N GLY A 108 10.63 20.13 5.37
CA GLY A 108 11.35 20.50 4.15
C GLY A 108 11.96 21.90 4.25
N LEU A 109 11.22 22.85 4.83
CA LEU A 109 11.73 24.19 5.11
C LEU A 109 12.90 24.20 6.10
N GLN A 110 12.87 23.32 7.11
CA GLN A 110 13.98 23.15 8.04
C GLN A 110 15.23 22.62 7.33
N MET A 111 15.08 21.63 6.45
CA MET A 111 16.20 21.09 5.67
C MET A 111 16.79 22.10 4.68
N GLN A 112 15.96 22.91 4.04
CA GLN A 112 16.45 23.98 3.15
C GLN A 112 17.31 24.99 3.93
N LYS A 113 16.91 25.36 5.15
CA LYS A 113 17.68 26.26 6.01
C LYS A 113 19.00 25.65 6.47
N ALA A 114 19.03 24.34 6.74
CA ALA A 114 20.25 23.64 7.15
C ALA A 114 21.31 23.55 6.04
N LEU A 115 20.89 23.62 4.77
CA LEU A 115 21.80 23.63 3.62
C LEU A 115 22.26 25.03 3.22
N LEU A 116 21.73 26.10 3.83
CA LEU A 116 22.26 27.44 3.60
C LEU A 116 23.68 27.50 4.17
N PRO A 117 24.66 28.02 3.41
CA PRO A 117 25.99 28.24 3.96
C PRO A 117 25.87 29.22 5.14
N VAL A 118 26.54 28.86 6.24
CA VAL A 118 26.72 29.73 7.41
C VAL A 118 27.70 30.86 7.14
#